data_AF-A0A2K2G447-F1
#
_entry.id   AF-A0A2K2G447-F1
#
_cell.length_a   1.000
_cell.length_b   1.000
_cell.length_c   1.000
_cell.angle_alpha   90.00
_cell.angle_beta   90.00
_cell.angle_gamma   90.00
#
_symmetry.space_group_name_H-M   'P 1'
#
loop_
_entity.id
_entity.type
_entity.pdbx_description
1 polymer ?
#
loop_
_entity_poly.entity_id
_entity_poly.type
_entity_poly.pdbx_seq_one_letter_code
_entity_poly.pdbx_strand_id
1 'polypeptide(L)'
;MGVQLNQVRQWAIRRARVYKDLFATALVPKGWLYRWLFGDGKGGINVVGEMVLSDLRGFCHVADPTIFDKDPLVMARKEGRREVFVRIQNFLNLDENAVRHLMEIEDDDNGI
;
A
#
# COMPACT_ATOMS: atom_id res chain seq x y z
N MET A 1 9.88 -24.77 31.68
CA MET A 1 9.94 -24.40 30.24
C MET A 1 8.63 -23.70 29.85
N GLY A 2 8.35 -22.48 30.35
CA GLY A 2 7.01 -21.85 30.20
C GLY A 2 6.97 -20.31 30.17
N VAL A 3 8.13 -19.64 30.22
CA VAL A 3 8.22 -18.17 30.29
C VAL A 3 8.25 -17.51 28.89
N GLN A 4 8.77 -18.22 27.89
CA GLN A 4 8.99 -17.68 26.53
C GLN A 4 7.70 -17.47 25.73
N LEU A 5 6.70 -18.35 25.90
CA LEU A 5 5.37 -18.23 25.29
C LEU A 5 4.58 -16.99 25.77
N ASN A 6 4.81 -16.56 27.02
CA ASN A 6 4.12 -15.42 27.62
C ASN A 6 4.61 -14.08 27.05
N GLN A 7 5.92 -13.94 26.82
CA GLN A 7 6.49 -12.72 26.26
C GLN A 7 6.08 -12.49 24.80
N VAL A 8 6.08 -13.55 23.97
CA VAL A 8 5.64 -13.47 22.57
C VAL A 8 4.16 -13.07 22.48
N ARG A 9 3.31 -13.64 23.33
CA ARG A 9 1.88 -13.30 23.41
C ARG A 9 1.66 -11.85 23.84
N GLN A 10 2.39 -11.38 24.86
CA GLN A 10 2.33 -9.98 25.32
C GLN A 10 2.76 -9.00 24.22
N TRP A 11 3.80 -9.34 23.46
CA TRP A 11 4.26 -8.58 22.29
C TRP A 11 3.21 -8.54 21.17
N ALA A 12 2.61 -9.67 20.83
CA ALA A 12 1.54 -9.76 19.84
C ALA A 12 0.31 -8.93 20.26
N ILE A 13 -0.08 -8.99 21.53
CA ILE A 13 -1.20 -8.21 22.08
C ILE A 13 -0.90 -6.71 22.03
N ARG A 14 0.32 -6.28 22.37
CA ARG A 14 0.72 -4.86 22.25
C ARG A 14 0.68 -4.38 20.80
N ARG A 15 1.27 -5.15 19.87
CA ARG A 15 1.22 -4.84 18.44
C ARG A 15 -0.21 -4.77 17.91
N ALA A 16 -1.06 -5.71 18.29
CA ALA A 16 -2.47 -5.72 17.88
C ALA A 16 -3.26 -4.53 18.42
N ARG A 17 -2.93 -4.03 19.61
CA ARG A 17 -3.55 -2.83 20.20
C ARG A 17 -3.14 -1.58 19.44
N VAL A 18 -1.85 -1.40 19.21
CA VAL A 18 -1.32 -0.30 18.37
C VAL A 18 -1.93 -0.33 16.96
N TYR A 19 -2.05 -1.52 16.37
CA TYR A 19 -2.71 -1.69 15.07
C TYR A 19 -4.19 -1.28 15.12
N LYS A 20 -4.95 -1.71 16.13
CA LYS A 20 -6.35 -1.30 16.30
C LYS A 20 -6.47 0.21 16.49
N ASP A 21 -5.60 0.79 17.31
CA ASP A 21 -5.63 2.22 17.61
C ASP A 21 -5.31 3.07 16.36
N LEU A 22 -4.36 2.61 15.54
CA LEU A 22 -3.95 3.29 14.30
C LEU A 22 -4.89 3.06 13.11
N PHE A 23 -5.45 1.85 12.97
CA PHE A 23 -6.14 1.44 11.73
C PHE A 23 -7.63 1.15 11.89
N ALA A 24 -8.10 0.79 13.09
CA ALA A 24 -9.50 0.43 13.36
C ALA A 24 -10.30 1.57 13.99
N THR A 25 -9.67 2.44 14.79
CA THR A 25 -10.32 3.63 15.34
C THR A 25 -10.34 4.78 14.34
N ALA A 26 -11.49 5.46 14.21
CA ALA A 26 -11.67 6.66 13.39
C ALA A 26 -10.87 7.89 13.87
N LEU A 27 -10.04 7.73 14.91
CA LEU A 27 -9.31 8.82 15.57
C LEU A 27 -8.10 9.29 14.78
N VAL A 28 -7.50 8.44 13.94
CA VAL A 28 -6.38 8.84 13.09
C VAL A 28 -6.86 8.96 11.64
N PRO A 29 -6.80 10.15 11.02
CA PRO A 29 -7.08 10.31 9.61
C PRO A 29 -6.14 9.40 8.82
N LYS A 30 -6.69 8.37 8.16
CA LYS A 30 -5.88 7.39 7.42
C LYS A 30 -4.95 8.07 6.42
N GLY A 31 -5.40 9.13 5.75
CA GLY A 31 -4.58 9.95 4.85
C GLY A 31 -3.32 10.50 5.51
N TRP A 32 -3.41 10.95 6.76
CA TRP A 32 -2.25 11.42 7.51
C TRP A 32 -1.23 10.30 7.76
N LEU A 33 -1.69 9.10 8.12
CA LEU A 33 -0.80 7.94 8.33
C LEU A 33 -0.08 7.54 7.06
N TYR A 34 -0.78 7.46 5.93
CA TYR A 34 -0.17 7.16 4.64
C TYR A 34 0.84 8.23 4.25
N ARG A 35 0.51 9.52 4.40
CA ARG A 35 1.44 10.62 4.13
C ARG A 35 2.64 10.62 5.06
N TRP A 36 2.48 10.22 6.31
CA TRP A 36 3.59 10.09 7.25
C TRP A 36 4.50 8.91 6.89
N LEU A 37 3.93 7.78 6.48
CA LEU A 37 4.67 6.56 6.14
C LEU A 37 5.44 6.69 4.81
N PHE A 38 4.77 7.24 3.79
CA PHE A 38 5.30 7.34 2.42
C PHE A 38 5.91 8.70 2.11
N GLY A 39 5.73 9.72 2.95
CA GLY A 39 6.21 11.07 2.68
C GLY A 39 7.71 11.27 2.91
N ASP A 40 8.29 12.23 2.20
CA ASP A 40 9.70 12.68 2.36
C ASP A 40 9.86 13.89 3.31
N GLY A 41 8.76 14.40 3.86
CA GLY A 41 8.71 15.59 4.70
C GLY A 41 8.69 16.92 3.94
N LYS A 42 8.95 16.93 2.63
CA LYS A 42 8.87 18.11 1.73
C LYS A 42 7.60 18.14 0.89
N GLY A 43 6.75 17.12 1.03
CA GLY A 43 5.49 17.00 0.32
C GLY A 43 5.52 16.02 -0.85
N GLY A 44 6.66 15.38 -1.10
CA GLY A 44 6.81 14.28 -2.05
C GLY A 44 6.75 12.91 -1.37
N ILE A 45 6.95 11.86 -2.16
CA ILE A 45 7.10 10.49 -1.69
C ILE A 45 8.58 10.24 -1.38
N ASN A 46 8.87 9.51 -0.31
CA ASN A 46 10.24 9.06 -0.05
C ASN A 46 10.61 7.86 -0.94
N VAL A 47 11.91 7.63 -1.14
CA VAL A 47 12.44 6.59 -2.06
C VAL A 47 11.89 5.19 -1.75
N VAL A 48 11.80 4.81 -0.48
CA VAL A 48 11.24 3.50 -0.08
C VAL A 48 9.76 3.41 -0.43
N GLY A 49 9.04 4.52 -0.28
CA GLY A 49 7.65 4.64 -0.65
C GLY A 49 7.44 4.50 -2.15
N GLU A 50 8.29 5.09 -2.97
CA GLU A 50 8.26 4.94 -4.43
C GLU A 50 8.47 3.49 -4.85
N MET A 51 9.47 2.81 -4.28
CA MET A 51 9.73 1.38 -4.55
C MET A 51 8.52 0.51 -4.20
N VAL A 52 7.92 0.70 -3.03
CA VAL A 52 6.74 -0.07 -2.59
C VAL A 52 5.52 0.23 -3.46
N LEU A 53 5.30 1.50 -3.84
CA LEU A 53 4.17 1.87 -4.68
C LEU A 53 4.34 1.36 -6.11
N SER A 54 5.57 1.28 -6.61
CA SER A 54 5.88 0.67 -7.90
C SER A 54 5.52 -0.82 -7.92
N ASP A 55 5.98 -1.62 -6.96
CA ASP A 55 5.61 -3.04 -6.83
C ASP A 55 4.08 -3.24 -6.67
N LEU A 56 3.44 -2.44 -5.81
CA LEU A 56 2.00 -2.50 -5.61
C LEU A 56 1.21 -2.15 -6.88
N ARG A 57 1.75 -1.31 -7.76
CA ARG A 57 1.10 -0.93 -9.03
C ARG A 57 0.92 -2.15 -9.93
N GLY A 58 1.98 -2.94 -10.11
CA GLY A 58 1.97 -4.19 -10.86
C GLY A 58 1.06 -5.23 -10.20
N PHE A 59 1.21 -5.45 -8.89
CA PHE A 59 0.37 -6.41 -8.15
C PHE A 59 -1.13 -6.10 -8.19
N CYS A 60 -1.48 -4.81 -8.23
CA CYS A 60 -2.86 -4.33 -8.31
C CYS A 60 -3.37 -4.15 -9.75
N HIS A 61 -2.59 -4.55 -10.76
CA HIS A 61 -2.98 -4.43 -12.17
C HIS A 61 -3.35 -3.01 -12.59
N VAL A 62 -2.70 -1.98 -12.02
CA VAL A 62 -3.04 -0.58 -12.32
C VAL A 62 -2.40 -0.13 -13.63
N ALA A 63 -1.23 -0.68 -13.95
CA ALA A 63 -0.54 -0.45 -15.23
C ALA A 63 -1.29 -1.06 -16.43
N ASP A 64 -2.09 -2.12 -16.18
CA ASP A 64 -2.72 -2.88 -17.25
C ASP A 64 -3.84 -2.07 -17.94
N PRO A 65 -3.90 -2.01 -19.28
CA PRO A 65 -4.99 -1.32 -19.98
C PRO A 65 -6.36 -2.00 -19.76
N THR A 66 -6.36 -3.29 -19.43
CA THR A 66 -7.58 -4.06 -19.13
C THR A 66 -7.30 -5.13 -18.09
N ILE A 67 -8.26 -5.36 -17.21
CA ILE A 67 -8.23 -6.46 -16.22
C ILE A 67 -9.11 -7.65 -16.62
N PHE A 68 -9.58 -7.65 -17.88
CA PHE A 68 -10.49 -8.67 -18.38
C PHE A 68 -9.91 -10.08 -18.21
N ASP A 69 -10.76 -10.97 -17.72
CA ASP A 69 -10.47 -12.37 -17.55
C ASP A 69 -11.73 -13.16 -17.92
N LYS A 70 -11.55 -14.36 -18.48
CA LYS A 70 -12.70 -15.23 -18.81
C LYS A 70 -13.40 -15.69 -17.54
N ASP A 71 -12.68 -15.77 -16.42
CA ASP A 71 -13.26 -16.08 -15.12
C ASP A 71 -13.72 -14.79 -14.40
N PRO A 72 -15.02 -14.60 -14.15
CA PRO A 72 -15.53 -13.42 -13.46
C PRO A 72 -15.02 -13.27 -12.02
N LEU A 73 -14.66 -14.37 -11.33
CA LEU A 73 -14.09 -14.29 -9.99
C LEU A 73 -12.67 -13.73 -10.00
N VAL A 74 -11.91 -14.04 -11.04
CA VAL A 74 -10.57 -13.48 -11.24
C VAL A 74 -10.68 -11.99 -11.54
N MET A 75 -11.60 -11.57 -12.42
CA MET A 75 -11.83 -10.15 -12.67
C MET A 75 -12.23 -9.40 -11.40
N ALA A 76 -13.18 -9.92 -10.62
CA ALA A 76 -13.62 -9.29 -9.38
C ALA A 76 -12.46 -9.12 -8.39
N ARG A 77 -11.56 -10.11 -8.31
CA ARG A 77 -10.35 -10.02 -7.48
C ARG A 77 -9.36 -8.97 -8.00
N LYS A 78 -9.15 -8.89 -9.31
CA LYS A 78 -8.26 -7.90 -9.94
C LYS A 78 -8.80 -6.48 -9.71
N GLU A 79 -10.10 -6.27 -9.92
CA GLU A 79 -10.77 -4.99 -9.70
C GLU A 79 -10.67 -4.55 -8.22
N GLY A 80 -10.92 -5.45 -7.28
CA GLY A 80 -10.80 -5.11 -5.85
C GLY A 80 -9.38 -4.70 -5.44
N ARG A 81 -8.33 -5.25 -6.07
CA ARG A 81 -6.95 -4.80 -5.81
C ARG A 81 -6.68 -3.43 -6.41
N ARG A 82 -7.16 -3.19 -7.63
CA ARG A 82 -7.05 -1.90 -8.30
C ARG A 82 -7.72 -0.79 -7.47
N GLU A 83 -8.90 -1.05 -6.93
CA GLU A 83 -9.61 -0.12 -6.03
C GLU A 83 -8.78 0.21 -4.77
N VAL A 84 -8.12 -0.79 -4.17
CA VAL A 84 -7.24 -0.58 -3.01
C VAL A 84 -6.08 0.36 -3.35
N PHE A 85 -5.45 0.17 -4.51
CA PHE A 85 -4.36 1.04 -4.95
C PHE A 85 -4.83 2.48 -5.18
N VAL A 86 -5.95 2.66 -5.88
CA VAL A 86 -6.56 3.99 -6.10
C VAL A 86 -6.85 4.68 -4.77
N ARG A 87 -7.33 3.94 -3.78
CA ARG A 87 -7.56 4.47 -2.43
C ARG A 87 -6.27 4.95 -1.76
N ILE A 88 -5.15 4.23 -1.92
CA ILE A 88 -3.84 4.64 -1.39
C ILE A 88 -3.37 5.92 -2.10
N GLN A 89 -3.47 5.98 -3.43
CA GLN A 89 -3.12 7.18 -4.21
C GLN A 89 -3.92 8.41 -3.74
N ASN A 90 -5.23 8.25 -3.51
CA ASN A 90 -6.10 9.31 -2.99
C ASN A 90 -5.64 9.80 -1.60
N PHE A 91 -5.19 8.90 -0.72
CA PHE A 91 -4.66 9.28 0.59
C PHE A 91 -3.33 10.03 0.50
N LEU A 92 -2.50 9.69 -0.48
CA LEU A 92 -1.23 10.36 -0.73
C LEU A 92 -1.38 11.66 -1.52
N ASN A 93 -2.56 11.89 -2.11
CA ASN A 93 -2.85 13.04 -2.98
C ASN A 93 -1.85 13.12 -4.15
N LEU A 94 -1.56 11.97 -4.75
CA LEU A 94 -0.67 11.89 -5.92
C LEU A 94 -1.38 12.48 -7.14
N ASP A 95 -0.68 13.36 -7.85
CA ASP A 95 -1.14 13.84 -9.16
C ASP A 95 -0.78 12.84 -10.26
N GLU A 96 -1.32 13.04 -11.45
CA GLU A 96 -1.11 12.14 -12.59
C GLU A 96 0.37 12.04 -12.99
N ASN A 97 1.16 13.10 -12.75
CA ASN A 97 2.60 13.10 -13.00
C ASN A 97 3.36 12.21 -12.03
N ALA A 98 3.05 12.26 -10.72
CA ALA A 98 3.62 11.37 -9.73
C ALA A 98 3.28 9.90 -10.02
N VAL A 99 2.06 9.64 -10.51
CA VAL A 99 1.67 8.29 -10.95
C VAL A 99 2.45 7.87 -12.19
N ARG A 100 2.70 8.77 -13.15
CA ARG A 100 3.51 8.51 -14.34
C ARG A 100 4.97 8.18 -13.97
N HIS A 101 5.57 8.92 -13.05
CA HIS A 101 6.94 8.66 -12.58
C HIS A 101 7.09 7.26 -11.96
N LEU A 102 6.06 6.80 -11.23
CA LEU A 102 6.04 5.42 -10.72
C LEU A 102 5.98 4.36 -11.85
N MET A 103 5.44 4.71 -13.02
CA MET A 103 5.43 3.82 -14.19
C MET A 103 6.82 3.64 -14.77
N GLU A 104 7.57 4.74 -14.89
CA GLU A 104 8.93 4.75 -15.42
C GLU A 104 9.87 3.89 -14.55
N ILE A 105 9.71 3.93 -13.22
CA ILE A 105 10.50 3.11 -12.28
C ILE A 105 10.27 1.60 -12.48
N GLU A 106 9.02 1.17 -12.75
CA GLU A 106 8.72 -0.27 -12.93
C GLU A 106 9.25 -0.81 -14.26
N ASP A 107 9.18 0.00 -15.33
CA ASP A 107 9.65 -0.39 -16.66
C ASP A 107 11.19 -0.56 -16.69
N ASP A 108 11.92 0.24 -15.90
CA ASP A 108 13.38 0.16 -15.77
C ASP A 108 13.84 -1.08 -14.97
N ASP A 109 13.07 -1.54 -13.97
CA ASP A 109 13.41 -2.72 -13.15
C ASP A 109 13.04 -4.06 -13.83
N ASN A 110 12.08 -4.05 -14.76
CA ASN A 110 11.71 -5.21 -15.57
C ASN A 110 12.67 -5.50 -16.75
N GLY A 111 13.78 -4.75 -16.86
CA GLY A 111 14.77 -4.81 -17.94
C GLY A 111 15.99 -5.73 -17.70
N ILE A 112 15.98 -6.60 -16.67
CA ILE A 112 17.07 -7.55 -16.36
C ILE A 112 16.64 -9.00 -16.58
#